data_AF-A0A960ZLN2-F1
#
_entry.id   AF-A0A960ZLN2-F1
#
_cell.length_a   1.000
_cell.length_b   1.000
_cell.length_c   1.000
_cell.angle_alpha   90.00
_cell.angle_beta   90.00
_cell.angle_gamma   90.00
#
_symmetry.space_group_name_H-M   'P 1'
#
loop_
_entity.id
_entity.type
_entity.pdbx_description
1 polymer ?
#
loop_
_entity_poly.entity_id
_entity_poly.type
_entity_poly.pdbx_seq_one_letter_code
_entity_poly.pdbx_strand_id
1 'polypeptide(L)'
;MQTGRLTGIFRTLGGLACLCAAWYLGIHQQAPDALLDAGSVLLGALLFVLGMALLWPLLFQIAMKPLFALADQVFSPSDRESKPALNLKLPDHYLNEGRHEEALAEYLEAIRHHPRAREAYEKAIWLQASVFQNPAEAERLFKKARRRKLTLDPAIENLVRLTRTSQHPL
;
A
#
# COMPACT_ATOMS: atom_id res chain seq x y z
N MET A 1 10.65 5.90 -13.12
CA MET A 1 9.82 6.48 -12.04
C MET A 1 10.04 8.00 -11.83
N GLN A 2 10.54 8.77 -12.82
CA GLN A 2 10.82 10.21 -12.67
C GLN A 2 9.89 11.15 -13.47
N THR A 3 9.07 10.61 -14.40
CA THR A 3 8.26 11.40 -15.32
C THR A 3 7.07 12.12 -14.68
N GLY A 4 6.54 11.62 -13.55
CA GLY A 4 5.37 12.22 -12.88
C GLY A 4 5.65 13.48 -12.06
N ARG A 5 6.89 13.73 -11.64
CA ARG A 5 7.25 14.94 -10.89
C ARG A 5 7.44 16.16 -11.81
N LEU A 6 8.00 15.94 -13.00
CA LEU A 6 8.23 16.98 -14.00
C LEU A 6 6.91 17.59 -14.50
N THR A 7 5.93 16.77 -14.85
CA THR A 7 4.60 17.24 -15.28
C THR A 7 3.86 18.02 -14.19
N GLY A 8 4.04 17.64 -12.92
CA GLY A 8 3.50 18.38 -11.77
C GLY A 8 4.08 19.79 -11.66
N ILE A 9 5.41 19.93 -11.80
CA ILE A 9 6.12 21.22 -11.70
C ILE A 9 5.73 22.16 -12.84
N PHE A 10 5.69 21.66 -14.08
CA PHE A 10 5.25 22.46 -15.24
C PHE A 10 3.82 22.95 -15.09
N ARG A 11 2.92 22.13 -14.53
CA ARG A 11 1.54 22.53 -14.28
C ARG A 11 1.43 23.63 -13.22
N THR A 12 2.20 23.55 -12.14
CA THR A 12 2.22 24.59 -11.10
C THR A 12 2.82 25.90 -11.60
N LEU A 13 3.89 25.83 -12.39
CA LEU A 13 4.50 27.02 -13.02
C LEU A 13 3.54 27.69 -14.02
N GLY A 14 2.84 26.88 -14.83
CA GLY A 14 1.82 27.38 -15.75
C GLY A 14 0.65 28.06 -15.03
N GLY A 15 0.13 27.46 -13.95
CA GLY A 15 -0.93 28.05 -13.14
C GLY A 15 -0.52 29.39 -12.50
N LEU A 16 0.71 29.48 -12.00
CA LEU A 16 1.25 30.70 -11.41
C LEU A 16 1.45 31.81 -12.46
N ALA A 17 1.94 31.44 -13.65
CA ALA A 17 2.08 32.37 -14.78
C ALA A 17 0.72 32.92 -15.25
N CYS A 18 -0.33 32.10 -15.32
CA CYS A 18 -1.68 32.54 -15.66
C CYS A 18 -2.25 33.52 -14.62
N LEU A 19 -2.02 33.28 -13.32
CA LEU A 19 -2.45 34.20 -12.26
C LEU A 19 -1.69 35.53 -12.32
N CYS A 20 -0.39 35.51 -12.56
CA CYS A 20 0.41 36.73 -12.74
C CYS A 20 -0.05 37.52 -13.97
N ALA A 21 -0.40 36.85 -15.08
CA ALA A 21 -0.92 37.50 -16.28
C ALA A 21 -2.31 38.12 -16.05
N ALA A 22 -3.20 37.41 -15.34
CA ALA A 22 -4.52 37.94 -14.96
C ALA A 22 -4.40 39.19 -14.06
N TRP A 23 -3.48 39.14 -13.09
CA TRP A 23 -3.20 40.27 -12.19
C TRP A 23 -2.61 41.47 -12.94
N TYR A 24 -1.67 41.22 -13.86
CA TYR A 24 -1.04 42.25 -14.68
C TYR A 24 -2.06 42.97 -15.59
N LEU A 25 -2.94 42.21 -16.24
CA LEU A 25 -4.03 42.77 -17.05
C LEU A 25 -5.03 43.58 -16.20
N GLY A 26 -5.31 43.13 -14.98
CA GLY A 26 -6.20 43.84 -14.06
C GLY A 26 -5.65 45.18 -13.56
N ILE A 27 -4.34 45.27 -13.30
CA ILE A 27 -3.70 46.52 -12.85
C ILE A 27 -3.56 47.53 -14.00
N HIS A 28 -3.26 47.07 -15.21
CA HIS A 28 -3.02 47.97 -16.35
C HIS A 28 -4.29 48.61 -16.94
N GLN A 29 -5.48 48.19 -16.48
CA GLN A 29 -6.77 48.76 -16.87
C GLN A 29 -7.22 49.97 -16.03
N GLN A 30 -6.45 50.40 -15.02
CA GLN A 30 -6.76 51.60 -14.23
C GLN A 30 -6.43 52.93 -14.96
N ALA A 31 -6.45 52.95 -16.31
CA ALA A 31 -6.38 54.19 -17.08
C ALA A 31 -7.80 54.79 -17.19
N PRO A 32 -8.05 56.01 -16.70
CA PRO A 32 -9.39 56.54 -16.44
C PRO A 32 -10.29 56.77 -17.67
N ASP A 33 -9.75 56.67 -18.90
CA ASP A 33 -10.44 57.12 -20.11
C ASP A 33 -10.73 56.01 -21.15
N ALA A 34 -10.39 54.75 -20.85
CA ALA A 34 -10.71 53.62 -21.72
C ALA A 34 -12.07 53.04 -21.33
N LEU A 35 -13.07 53.23 -22.21
CA LEU A 35 -14.31 52.44 -22.22
C LEU A 35 -13.98 50.99 -21.84
N LEU A 36 -14.53 50.52 -20.71
CA LEU A 36 -14.31 49.17 -20.17
C LEU A 36 -14.29 48.15 -21.31
N ASP A 37 -13.10 47.74 -21.71
CA ASP A 37 -12.94 46.79 -22.82
C ASP A 37 -13.32 45.42 -22.25
N ALA A 38 -14.62 45.15 -22.19
CA ALA A 38 -15.22 44.01 -21.49
C ALA A 38 -14.55 42.69 -21.88
N GLY A 39 -14.01 42.59 -23.10
CA GLY A 39 -13.23 41.44 -23.55
C GLY A 39 -11.98 41.18 -22.72
N SER A 40 -11.25 42.21 -22.32
CA SER A 40 -10.02 42.10 -21.53
C SER A 40 -10.30 41.71 -20.07
N VAL A 41 -11.39 42.20 -19.48
CA VAL A 41 -11.86 41.80 -18.14
C VAL A 41 -12.30 40.33 -18.13
N LEU A 42 -13.08 39.92 -19.14
CA LEU A 42 -13.50 38.53 -19.31
C LEU A 42 -12.31 37.59 -19.50
N LEU A 43 -11.30 38.01 -20.28
CA LEU A 43 -10.07 37.25 -20.48
C LEU A 43 -9.28 37.09 -19.16
N GLY A 44 -9.16 38.16 -18.36
CA GLY A 44 -8.53 38.11 -17.04
C GLY A 44 -9.25 37.18 -16.07
N ALA A 45 -10.58 37.23 -16.03
CA ALA A 45 -11.40 36.34 -15.21
C ALA A 45 -11.25 34.86 -15.63
N LEU A 46 -11.23 34.58 -16.93
CA LEU A 46 -10.99 33.22 -17.45
C LEU A 46 -9.61 32.69 -17.08
N LEU A 47 -8.56 33.51 -17.23
CA LEU A 47 -7.20 33.16 -16.84
C LEU A 47 -7.07 32.91 -15.34
N PHE A 48 -7.81 33.64 -14.52
CA PHE A 48 -7.83 33.46 -13.08
C PHE A 48 -8.46 32.11 -12.69
N VAL A 49 -9.63 31.79 -13.26
CA VAL A 49 -10.31 30.50 -13.02
C VAL A 49 -9.44 29.33 -13.50
N LEU A 50 -8.79 29.47 -14.67
CA LEU A 50 -7.89 28.46 -15.20
C LEU A 50 -6.66 28.27 -14.29
N GLY A 51 -6.06 29.37 -13.82
CA GLY A 51 -4.93 29.34 -12.88
C GLY A 51 -5.29 28.64 -11.57
N MET A 52 -6.47 28.94 -11.01
CA MET A 52 -6.99 28.24 -9.83
C MET A 52 -7.21 26.74 -10.07
N ALA A 53 -7.82 26.36 -11.20
CA ALA A 53 -8.05 24.96 -11.53
C ALA A 53 -6.74 24.16 -11.69
N LEU A 54 -5.69 24.78 -12.23
CA LEU A 54 -4.35 24.19 -12.36
C LEU A 54 -3.66 23.99 -11.01
N LEU A 55 -3.89 24.90 -10.05
CA LEU A 55 -3.34 24.83 -8.70
C LEU A 55 -4.16 23.97 -7.73
N TRP A 56 -5.39 23.62 -8.08
CA TRP A 56 -6.30 22.80 -7.27
C TRP A 56 -5.64 21.54 -6.67
N PRO A 57 -4.86 20.74 -7.41
CA PRO A 57 -4.27 19.52 -6.86
C PRO A 57 -3.15 19.78 -5.85
N LEU A 58 -2.48 20.94 -5.93
CA LEU A 58 -1.47 21.36 -4.96
C LEU A 58 -2.12 21.78 -3.65
N LEU A 59 -3.18 22.60 -3.74
CA LEU A 59 -4.01 22.98 -2.59
C LEU A 59 -4.58 21.76 -1.86
N PHE A 60 -5.12 20.81 -2.62
CA PHE A 60 -5.66 19.56 -2.06
C PHE A 60 -4.59 18.73 -1.35
N GLN A 61 -3.39 18.61 -1.92
CA GLN A 61 -2.30 17.85 -1.28
C GLN A 61 -1.79 18.50 0.01
N ILE A 62 -1.75 19.82 0.09
CA ILE A 62 -1.33 20.53 1.30
C ILE A 62 -2.39 20.41 2.39
N ALA A 63 -3.67 20.57 2.04
CA ALA A 63 -4.78 20.52 2.99
C ALA A 63 -5.08 19.10 3.50
N MET A 64 -5.03 18.09 2.62
CA MET A 64 -5.44 16.73 2.98
C MET A 64 -4.39 15.94 3.76
N LYS A 65 -3.09 16.24 3.61
CA LYS A 65 -2.02 15.54 4.34
C LYS A 65 -2.15 15.61 5.86
N PRO A 66 -2.31 16.79 6.50
CA PRO A 66 -2.47 16.86 7.95
C PRO A 66 -3.80 16.24 8.41
N LEU A 67 -4.86 16.35 7.60
CA LEU A 67 -6.16 15.75 7.90
C LEU A 67 -6.09 14.21 7.89
N PHE A 68 -5.43 13.60 6.91
CA PHE A 68 -5.19 12.16 6.90
C PHE A 68 -4.29 11.72 8.05
N ALA A 69 -3.26 12.50 8.40
CA ALA A 69 -2.43 12.20 9.57
C ALA A 69 -3.23 12.21 10.88
N LEU A 70 -4.18 13.14 11.02
CA LEU A 70 -5.10 13.18 12.15
C LEU A 70 -6.11 12.03 12.12
N ALA A 71 -6.63 11.69 10.94
CA ALA A 71 -7.53 10.55 10.78
C ALA A 71 -6.81 9.25 11.15
N ASP A 72 -5.58 9.05 10.70
CA ASP A 72 -4.76 7.90 11.10
C ASP A 72 -4.55 7.89 12.61
N GLN A 73 -4.29 9.03 13.24
CA GLN A 73 -4.10 9.12 14.69
C GLN A 73 -5.38 8.86 15.52
N VAL A 74 -6.56 9.25 15.00
CA VAL A 74 -7.86 9.08 15.66
C VAL A 74 -8.44 7.68 15.42
N PHE A 75 -8.27 7.11 14.23
CA PHE A 75 -8.84 5.81 13.85
C PHE A 75 -7.88 4.64 14.04
N SER A 76 -6.56 4.88 14.09
CA SER A 76 -5.55 3.86 14.34
C SER A 76 -4.48 4.44 15.27
N PRO A 77 -4.65 4.35 16.61
CA PRO A 77 -3.52 4.60 17.50
C PRO A 77 -2.43 3.62 17.08
N SER A 78 -1.45 4.14 16.36
CA SER A 78 -0.33 3.39 15.82
C SER A 78 0.52 2.99 17.01
N ASP A 79 0.14 1.89 17.64
CA ASP A 79 0.88 1.28 18.72
C ASP A 79 2.13 0.68 18.08
N ARG A 80 3.17 1.50 18.10
CA ARG A 80 4.54 1.12 17.80
C ARG A 80 4.91 -0.03 18.74
N GLU A 81 5.21 -1.19 18.13
CA GLU A 81 6.22 -2.13 18.63
C GLU A 81 5.90 -3.01 19.84
N SER A 82 4.68 -3.51 19.98
CA SER A 82 4.54 -4.86 20.55
C SER A 82 4.54 -5.87 19.40
N LYS A 83 5.49 -6.82 19.39
CA LYS A 83 5.37 -7.98 18.50
C LYS A 83 3.98 -8.55 18.76
N PRO A 84 3.06 -8.58 17.77
CA PRO A 84 1.68 -8.96 18.02
C PRO A 84 1.71 -10.31 18.72
N ALA A 85 1.00 -10.49 19.83
CA ALA A 85 1.05 -11.77 20.55
C ALA A 85 0.81 -12.92 19.56
N LEU A 86 1.56 -14.02 19.66
CA LEU A 86 1.37 -15.18 18.78
C LEU A 86 -0.06 -15.69 18.96
N ASN A 87 -0.93 -15.34 18.02
CA ASN A 87 -2.35 -15.68 18.04
C ASN A 87 -2.66 -16.49 16.79
N LEU A 88 -2.83 -17.80 16.97
CA LEU A 88 -3.17 -18.71 15.88
C LEU A 88 -4.68 -18.96 15.76
N LYS A 89 -5.49 -18.35 16.64
CA LYS A 89 -6.96 -18.54 16.61
C LYS A 89 -7.59 -18.03 15.32
N LEU A 90 -7.10 -16.90 14.79
CA LEU A 90 -7.61 -16.32 13.55
C LEU A 90 -7.29 -17.20 12.32
N PRO A 91 -6.02 -17.60 12.06
CA PRO A 91 -5.75 -18.52 10.96
C PRO A 91 -6.43 -19.88 11.13
N ASP A 92 -6.56 -20.38 12.36
CA ASP A 92 -7.31 -21.62 12.62
C ASP A 92 -8.80 -21.47 12.28
N HIS A 93 -9.39 -20.30 12.56
CA HIS A 93 -10.76 -19.99 12.16
C HIS A 93 -10.90 -19.99 10.63
N TYR A 94 -10.01 -19.32 9.91
CA TYR A 94 -10.00 -19.34 8.45
C TYR A 94 -9.82 -20.75 7.88
N LEU A 95 -8.97 -21.58 8.49
CA LEU A 95 -8.87 -23.00 8.12
C LEU A 95 -10.20 -23.73 8.25
N ASN A 96 -10.91 -23.53 9.37
CA ASN A 96 -12.20 -24.18 9.62
C ASN A 96 -13.29 -23.70 8.65
N GLU A 97 -13.21 -22.46 8.18
CA GLU A 97 -14.08 -21.90 7.13
C GLU A 97 -13.69 -22.35 5.71
N GLY A 98 -12.61 -23.11 5.52
CA GLY A 98 -12.10 -23.50 4.21
C GLY A 98 -11.36 -22.38 3.46
N ARG A 99 -11.11 -21.26 4.14
CA ARG A 99 -10.42 -20.07 3.61
C ARG A 99 -8.91 -20.24 3.67
N HIS A 100 -8.42 -21.21 2.89
CA HIS A 100 -7.04 -21.70 2.98
C HIS A 100 -5.97 -20.66 2.62
N GLU A 101 -6.24 -19.77 1.66
CA GLU A 101 -5.28 -18.73 1.25
C GLU A 101 -5.05 -17.69 2.34
N GLU A 102 -6.12 -17.22 2.97
CA GLU A 102 -6.06 -16.25 4.06
C GLU A 102 -5.46 -16.87 5.32
N ALA A 103 -5.82 -18.12 5.62
CA ALA A 103 -5.18 -18.87 6.70
C ALA A 103 -3.66 -18.97 6.49
N LEU A 104 -3.22 -19.31 5.27
CA LEU A 104 -1.79 -19.39 4.94
C LEU A 104 -1.10 -18.04 5.11
N ALA A 105 -1.71 -16.95 4.64
CA ALA A 105 -1.16 -15.60 4.77
C ALA A 105 -0.93 -15.24 6.24
N GLU A 106 -1.92 -15.49 7.10
CA GLU A 106 -1.83 -15.26 8.54
C GLU A 106 -0.78 -16.14 9.23
N TYR A 107 -0.65 -17.42 8.86
CA TYR A 107 0.43 -18.26 9.39
C TYR A 107 1.82 -17.77 8.96
N LEU A 108 1.97 -17.30 7.73
CA LEU A 108 3.25 -16.74 7.25
C LEU A 108 3.60 -15.44 7.99
N GLU A 109 2.59 -14.62 8.28
CA GLU A 109 2.74 -13.42 9.09
C GLU A 109 3.12 -13.75 10.54
N ALA A 110 2.49 -14.75 11.13
CA ALA A 110 2.88 -15.29 12.43
C ALA A 110 4.34 -15.77 12.44
N ILE A 111 4.80 -16.45 11.37
CA ILE A 111 6.20 -16.89 11.21
C ILE A 111 7.17 -15.70 11.06
N ARG A 112 6.70 -14.58 10.49
CA ARG A 112 7.48 -13.36 10.29
C ARG A 112 7.74 -12.67 11.63
N HIS A 113 6.71 -12.50 12.45
CA HIS A 113 6.80 -11.87 13.77
C HIS A 113 7.35 -12.80 14.85
N HIS A 114 7.03 -14.09 14.77
CA HIS A 114 7.46 -15.13 15.70
C HIS A 114 8.24 -16.22 14.98
N PRO A 115 9.55 -16.01 14.76
CA PRO A 115 10.38 -16.95 14.05
C PRO A 115 10.41 -18.39 14.59
N ARG A 116 10.06 -18.58 15.87
CA ARG A 116 10.09 -19.86 16.57
C ARG A 116 8.71 -20.47 16.80
N ALA A 117 7.65 -19.92 16.18
CA ALA A 117 6.31 -20.47 16.26
C ALA A 117 6.21 -21.80 15.50
N ARG A 118 6.47 -22.92 16.21
CA ARG A 118 6.42 -24.29 15.66
C ARG A 118 5.10 -24.58 14.95
N GLU A 119 3.99 -24.30 15.63
CA GLU A 119 2.64 -24.61 15.14
C GLU A 119 2.30 -23.86 13.85
N ALA A 120 2.72 -22.59 13.73
CA ALA A 120 2.53 -21.83 12.49
C ALA A 120 3.30 -22.45 11.31
N TYR A 121 4.52 -22.96 11.56
CA TYR A 121 5.28 -23.71 10.55
C TYR A 121 4.58 -25.00 10.14
N GLU A 122 4.11 -25.80 11.09
CA GLU A 122 3.44 -27.08 10.81
C GLU A 122 2.17 -26.87 9.98
N LYS A 123 1.33 -25.91 10.36
CA LYS A 123 0.09 -25.58 9.62
C LYS A 123 0.38 -25.04 8.23
N ALA A 124 1.34 -24.13 8.08
CA ALA A 124 1.72 -23.58 6.78
C ALA A 124 2.34 -24.65 5.84
N ILE A 125 3.19 -25.55 6.38
CA ILE A 125 3.75 -26.67 5.61
C ILE A 125 2.64 -27.63 5.17
N TRP A 126 1.74 -27.98 6.08
CA TRP A 126 0.61 -28.87 5.77
C TRP A 126 -0.29 -28.28 4.69
N LEU A 127 -0.63 -27.00 4.78
CA LEU A 127 -1.41 -26.27 3.78
C LEU A 127 -0.74 -26.33 2.41
N GLN A 128 0.55 -25.99 2.34
CA GLN A 128 1.30 -26.01 1.09
C GLN A 128 1.40 -27.41 0.48
N ALA A 129 1.66 -28.43 1.30
CA ALA A 129 1.82 -29.80 0.82
C ALA A 129 0.50 -30.46 0.42
N SER A 130 -0.57 -30.26 1.19
CA SER A 130 -1.82 -31.03 1.06
C SER A 130 -2.91 -30.28 0.29
N VAL A 131 -3.06 -28.98 0.53
CA VAL A 131 -4.15 -28.17 -0.05
C VAL A 131 -3.68 -27.53 -1.35
N PHE A 132 -2.56 -26.82 -1.32
CA PHE A 132 -2.03 -26.12 -2.50
C PHE A 132 -1.20 -27.02 -3.42
N GLN A 133 -0.90 -28.26 -2.98
CA GLN A 133 -0.08 -29.22 -3.72
C GLN A 133 1.24 -28.63 -4.23
N ASN A 134 1.82 -27.74 -3.43
CA ASN A 134 3.07 -27.04 -3.69
C ASN A 134 4.17 -27.52 -2.71
N PRO A 135 4.76 -28.70 -2.97
CA PRO A 135 5.78 -29.25 -2.10
C PRO A 135 7.12 -28.51 -2.18
N ALA A 136 7.36 -27.71 -3.23
CA ALA A 136 8.53 -26.85 -3.29
C ALA A 136 8.50 -25.79 -2.16
N GLU A 137 7.35 -25.14 -1.96
CA GLU A 137 7.16 -24.21 -0.85
C GLU A 137 7.09 -24.90 0.51
N ALA A 138 6.42 -26.06 0.59
CA ALA A 138 6.39 -26.86 1.81
C ALA A 138 7.81 -27.27 2.27
N GLU A 139 8.66 -27.72 1.33
CA GLU A 139 10.06 -28.04 1.57
C GLU A 139 10.86 -26.80 2.03
N ARG A 140 10.61 -25.65 1.41
CA ARG A 140 11.28 -24.39 1.77
C ARG A 140 10.97 -24.02 3.22
N LEU A 141 9.70 -24.09 3.63
CA LEU A 141 9.27 -23.83 4.99
C LEU A 141 9.83 -24.86 5.98
N PHE A 142 9.83 -26.15 5.62
CA PHE A 142 10.43 -27.22 6.42
C PHE A 142 11.92 -27.01 6.67
N LYS A 143 12.69 -26.70 5.62
CA LYS A 143 14.12 -26.35 5.74
C LYS A 143 14.32 -25.13 6.63
N LYS A 144 13.48 -24.10 6.50
CA LYS A 144 13.53 -22.89 7.32
C LYS A 144 13.28 -23.19 8.80
N ALA A 145 12.31 -24.05 9.12
CA ALA A 145 12.05 -24.52 10.47
C ALA A 145 13.24 -25.31 11.07
N ARG A 146 13.82 -26.24 10.30
CA ARG A 146 15.00 -27.00 10.71
C ARG A 146 16.23 -26.12 10.97
N ARG A 147 16.48 -25.12 10.11
CA ARG A 147 17.56 -24.12 10.33
C ARG A 147 17.40 -23.38 11.65
N ARG A 148 16.16 -23.22 12.12
CA ARG A 148 15.83 -22.58 13.41
C ARG A 148 15.80 -23.56 14.59
N LYS A 149 16.17 -24.83 14.35
CA LYS A 149 16.19 -25.91 15.35
C LYS A 149 14.81 -26.16 15.98
N LEU A 150 13.74 -25.99 15.19
CA LEU A 150 12.39 -26.36 15.62
C LEU A 150 12.19 -27.86 15.47
N THR A 151 11.70 -28.50 16.52
CA THR A 151 11.22 -29.89 16.48
C THR A 151 9.80 -29.87 15.93
N LEU A 152 9.58 -30.38 14.73
CA LEU A 152 8.26 -30.47 14.12
C LEU A 152 7.64 -31.84 14.41
N ASP A 153 6.31 -31.94 14.31
CA ASP A 153 5.59 -33.20 14.34
C ASP A 153 6.14 -34.18 13.26
N PRO A 154 6.47 -35.44 13.62
CA PRO A 154 6.89 -36.47 12.66
C PRO A 154 5.94 -36.64 11.46
N ALA A 155 4.63 -36.40 11.64
CA ALA A 155 3.66 -36.45 10.56
C ALA A 155 3.96 -35.44 9.46
N ILE A 156 4.41 -34.23 9.82
CA ILE A 156 4.77 -33.18 8.86
C ILE A 156 6.06 -33.55 8.12
N GLU A 157 7.04 -34.14 8.80
CA GLU A 157 8.27 -34.61 8.15
C GLU A 157 7.97 -35.69 7.11
N ASN A 158 7.14 -36.67 7.46
CA ASN A 158 6.70 -37.71 6.54
C ASN A 158 5.90 -37.13 5.36
N LEU A 159 5.01 -36.17 5.61
CA LEU A 159 4.24 -35.49 4.57
C LEU A 159 5.13 -34.79 3.55
N VAL A 160 6.12 -34.01 4.00
CA VAL A 160 7.07 -33.35 3.10
C VAL A 160 7.90 -34.37 2.32
N ARG A 161 8.31 -35.47 2.95
CA ARG A 161 9.07 -36.52 2.27
C ARG A 161 8.27 -37.18 1.15
N LEU A 162 7.01 -37.54 1.42
CA LEU A 162 6.11 -38.20 0.46
C LEU A 162 5.79 -37.30 -0.73
N THR A 163 5.44 -36.05 -0.45
CA THR A 163 5.10 -35.08 -1.50
C THR A 163 6.32 -34.76 -2.38
N ARG A 164 7.53 -34.69 -1.81
CA ARG A 164 8.77 -34.54 -2.59
C ARG A 164 9.01 -35.72 -3.54
N THR A 165 8.83 -36.96 -3.08
CA THR A 165 9.04 -38.15 -3.92
C THR A 165 8.01 -38.27 -5.04
N SER A 166 6.78 -37.77 -4.83
CA SER A 166 5.73 -37.82 -5.86
C SER A 166 5.99 -36.90 -7.07
N GLN A 167 6.78 -35.83 -6.90
CA GLN A 167 7.04 -34.87 -7.97
C GLN A 167 8.26 -35.20 -8.85
N HIS A 168 9.11 -36.14 -8.43
CA HIS A 168 10.22 -36.65 -9.23
C HIS A 168 10.05 -38.16 -9.43
N PRO A 169 9.18 -38.59 -10.36
CA PRO A 169 9.17 -39.98 -10.79
C PRO A 169 10.52 -40.29 -11.45
N LEU A 170 11.12 -41.41 -11.04
CA LEU A 170 12.35 -41.98 -11.61
C LEU A 170 12.18 -42.32 -13.09
#